data_AF-A0A925P3E8-F1
#
_entry.id   AF-A0A925P3E8-F1
#
_cell.length_a   1.000
_cell.length_b   1.000
_cell.length_c   1.000
_cell.angle_alpha   90.00
_cell.angle_beta   90.00
_cell.angle_gamma   90.00
#
_symmetry.space_group_name_H-M   'P 1'
#
loop_
_entity.id
_entity.type
_entity.pdbx_description
1 polymer ?
#
loop_
_entity_poly.entity_id
_entity_poly.type
_entity_poly.pdbx_seq_one_letter_code
_entity_poly.pdbx_strand_id
1 'polypeptide(L)'
;SRIKKLSNYAQVIAGNVATAEGAKALIDAGADAVKIGIGPGSICTTRIVAGVGVPQISAIQFAIEGLAKSGVPVIADGGIRYSGDIAKALPRPAQSHRGLHRRTRSPVRRRPRPRKSRLPRTHPHPRVPQPPLRFLPPGTRQKTPRSR
;
A
#
# COMPACT_ATOMS: atom_id res chain seq x y z
N SER A 1 8.53 -5.75 -11.52
CA SER A 1 7.53 -4.66 -11.55
C SER A 1 8.07 -3.42 -12.24
N ARG A 2 7.30 -2.80 -13.15
CA ARG A 2 7.63 -1.49 -13.78
C ARG A 2 7.70 -0.37 -12.72
N ILE A 3 6.81 -0.40 -11.74
CA ILE A 3 6.79 0.58 -10.63
C ILE A 3 8.08 0.52 -9.82
N LYS A 4 8.54 -0.69 -9.44
CA LYS A 4 9.80 -0.85 -8.70
C LYS A 4 11.03 -0.41 -9.51
N LYS A 5 10.98 -0.50 -10.85
CA LYS A 5 12.04 0.05 -11.72
C LYS A 5 12.07 1.59 -11.70
N LEU A 6 10.91 2.25 -11.52
CA LEU A 6 10.80 3.71 -11.45
C LEU A 6 11.15 4.25 -10.05
N SER A 7 10.73 3.53 -9.00
CA SER A 7 11.02 3.90 -7.61
C SER A 7 11.24 2.66 -6.75
N ASN A 8 12.45 2.55 -6.19
CA ASN A 8 12.77 1.54 -5.18
C ASN A 8 12.39 1.98 -3.76
N TYR A 9 11.97 3.24 -3.58
CA TYR A 9 11.56 3.77 -2.27
C TYR A 9 10.07 3.55 -2.01
N ALA A 10 9.23 3.67 -3.05
CA ALA A 10 7.80 3.44 -2.92
C ALA A 10 7.52 1.96 -2.55
N GLN A 11 6.69 1.78 -1.52
CA GLN A 11 6.13 0.47 -1.17
C GLN A 11 4.90 0.20 -2.04
N VAL A 12 4.77 -1.03 -2.53
CA VAL A 12 3.70 -1.46 -3.42
C VAL A 12 2.90 -2.57 -2.77
N ILE A 13 1.62 -2.29 -2.52
CA ILE A 13 0.63 -3.29 -2.14
C ILE A 13 -0.08 -3.71 -3.42
N ALA A 14 -0.05 -5.01 -3.74
CA ALA A 14 -0.68 -5.54 -4.95
C ALA A 14 -1.86 -6.47 -4.61
N GLY A 15 -2.90 -6.47 -5.43
CA GLY A 15 -4.08 -7.30 -5.25
C GLY A 15 -5.23 -6.88 -6.19
N ASN A 16 -6.42 -7.47 -6.08
CA ASN A 16 -6.75 -8.54 -5.13
C ASN A 16 -6.48 -9.93 -5.70
N VAL A 17 -6.12 -10.87 -4.83
CA VAL A 17 -6.01 -12.30 -5.13
C VAL A 17 -6.74 -13.12 -4.07
N ALA A 18 -7.00 -14.39 -4.36
CA ALA A 18 -7.62 -15.32 -3.41
C ALA A 18 -7.00 -16.73 -3.44
N THR A 19 -5.82 -16.88 -4.04
CA THR A 19 -5.10 -18.16 -4.20
C THR A 19 -3.63 -18.02 -3.82
N ALA A 20 -3.00 -19.15 -3.48
CA ALA A 20 -1.58 -19.23 -3.15
C ALA A 20 -0.70 -18.81 -4.33
N GLU A 21 -1.03 -19.29 -5.53
CA GLU A 21 -0.30 -19.03 -6.78
C GLU A 21 -0.39 -17.56 -7.15
N GLY A 22 -1.59 -16.95 -7.03
CA GLY A 22 -1.80 -15.54 -7.29
C GLY A 22 -0.99 -14.66 -6.33
N ALA A 23 -0.99 -15.01 -5.04
CA ALA A 23 -0.20 -14.29 -4.04
C ALA A 23 1.30 -14.39 -4.33
N LYS A 24 1.80 -15.58 -4.68
CA LYS A 24 3.20 -15.80 -5.07
C LYS A 24 3.57 -15.00 -6.32
N ALA A 25 2.72 -15.01 -7.34
CA ALA A 25 2.96 -14.26 -8.58
C ALA A 25 3.11 -12.75 -8.34
N LEU A 26 2.34 -12.17 -7.41
CA LEU A 26 2.45 -10.76 -7.06
C LEU A 26 3.77 -10.43 -6.34
N ILE A 27 4.23 -11.31 -5.46
CA ILE A 27 5.55 -11.14 -4.81
C ILE A 27 6.68 -11.31 -5.82
N ASP A 28 6.61 -12.32 -6.68
CA ASP A 28 7.61 -12.55 -7.73
C ASP A 28 7.68 -11.35 -8.69
N ALA A 29 6.55 -10.67 -8.93
CA ALA A 29 6.50 -9.41 -9.65
C ALA A 29 7.11 -8.22 -8.89
N GLY A 30 7.33 -8.34 -7.58
CA GLY A 30 7.99 -7.35 -6.72
C GLY A 30 7.07 -6.54 -5.82
N ALA A 31 5.90 -7.09 -5.43
CA ALA A 31 5.04 -6.48 -4.42
C ALA A 31 5.69 -6.57 -3.01
N ASP A 32 5.49 -5.52 -2.21
CA ASP A 32 5.96 -5.45 -0.81
C ASP A 32 4.89 -5.96 0.17
N ALA A 33 3.63 -6.06 -0.27
CA ALA A 33 2.51 -6.65 0.46
C ALA A 33 1.44 -7.14 -0.53
N VAL A 34 0.57 -8.07 -0.09
CA VAL A 34 -0.50 -8.63 -0.92
C VAL A 34 -1.88 -8.38 -0.30
N LYS A 35 -2.82 -7.84 -1.10
CA LYS A 35 -4.22 -7.62 -0.71
C LYS A 35 -5.10 -8.80 -1.14
N ILE A 36 -5.87 -9.35 -0.21
CA ILE A 36 -6.59 -10.63 -0.33
C ILE A 36 -8.10 -10.41 -0.30
N GLY A 37 -8.80 -10.97 -1.28
CA GLY A 37 -10.26 -11.04 -1.30
C GLY A 37 -10.86 -10.88 -2.69
N ILE A 38 -11.62 -11.88 -3.14
CA ILE A 38 -12.42 -11.83 -4.37
C ILE A 38 -13.89 -12.10 -4.03
N GLY A 39 -14.71 -11.06 -4.18
CA GLY A 39 -16.14 -11.09 -3.84
C GLY A 39 -16.56 -11.05 -2.36
N PRO A 40 -15.72 -10.83 -1.33
CA PRO A 40 -16.18 -10.84 0.07
C PRO A 40 -16.79 -9.51 0.53
N GLY A 41 -16.59 -8.41 -0.22
CA GLY A 41 -17.01 -7.07 0.18
C GLY A 41 -18.53 -6.93 0.29
N SER A 42 -19.02 -6.16 1.26
CA SER A 42 -20.46 -5.98 1.53
C SER A 42 -21.23 -5.38 0.35
N ILE A 43 -20.60 -4.48 -0.41
CA ILE A 43 -21.16 -3.86 -1.61
C ILE A 43 -20.74 -4.56 -2.91
N CYS A 44 -19.89 -5.57 -2.82
CA CYS A 44 -19.29 -6.22 -3.98
C CYS A 44 -20.29 -7.20 -4.59
N THR A 45 -20.67 -6.99 -5.85
CA THR A 45 -21.63 -7.84 -6.57
C THR A 45 -20.96 -8.97 -7.35
N THR A 46 -19.63 -9.12 -7.28
CA THR A 46 -18.87 -10.08 -8.11
C THR A 46 -19.35 -11.52 -7.95
N ARG A 47 -19.71 -11.95 -6.73
CA ARG A 47 -20.26 -13.31 -6.52
C ARG A 47 -21.63 -13.50 -7.17
N ILE A 48 -22.45 -12.46 -7.22
CA ILE A 48 -23.81 -12.51 -7.77
C ILE A 48 -23.77 -12.41 -9.29
N VAL A 49 -23.01 -11.45 -9.83
CA VAL A 49 -23.00 -11.15 -11.27
C VAL A 49 -22.07 -12.07 -12.04
N ALA A 50 -20.85 -12.29 -11.55
CA ALA A 50 -19.85 -13.10 -12.27
C ALA A 50 -19.83 -14.56 -11.81
N GLY A 51 -20.51 -14.92 -10.71
CA GLY A 51 -20.45 -16.26 -10.13
C GLY A 51 -19.09 -16.62 -9.52
N VAL A 52 -18.17 -15.65 -9.38
CA VAL A 52 -16.80 -15.87 -8.92
C VAL A 52 -16.60 -15.30 -7.52
N GLY A 53 -15.97 -16.09 -6.65
CA GLY A 53 -15.49 -15.60 -5.36
C GLY A 53 -14.95 -16.72 -4.49
N VAL A 54 -14.21 -16.33 -3.45
CA VAL A 54 -13.66 -17.27 -2.46
C VAL A 54 -14.06 -16.79 -1.06
N PRO A 55 -14.48 -17.67 -0.14
CA PRO A 55 -14.70 -17.32 1.26
C PRO A 55 -13.46 -16.64 1.85
N GLN A 56 -13.65 -15.52 2.57
CA GLN A 56 -12.53 -14.63 2.91
C GLN A 56 -11.48 -15.30 3.79
N ILE A 57 -11.90 -16.06 4.81
CA ILE A 57 -10.97 -16.76 5.70
C ILE A 57 -10.15 -17.81 4.92
N SER A 58 -10.79 -18.54 4.00
CA SER A 58 -10.09 -19.50 3.13
C SER A 58 -9.09 -18.80 2.20
N ALA A 59 -9.48 -17.68 1.59
CA ALA A 59 -8.59 -16.90 0.72
C ALA A 59 -7.34 -16.40 1.46
N ILE A 60 -7.51 -15.93 2.71
CA ILE A 60 -6.42 -15.52 3.59
C ILE A 60 -5.51 -16.72 3.90
N GLN A 61 -6.08 -17.87 4.26
CA GLN A 61 -5.33 -19.08 4.58
C GLN A 61 -4.49 -19.56 3.39
N PHE A 62 -5.06 -19.62 2.18
CA PHE A 62 -4.35 -20.00 0.96
C PHE A 62 -3.17 -19.06 0.67
N ALA A 63 -3.38 -17.75 0.82
CA ALA A 63 -2.32 -16.77 0.62
C ALA A 63 -1.21 -16.94 1.66
N ILE A 64 -1.54 -17.11 2.95
CA ILE A 64 -0.56 -17.33 4.02
C ILE A 64 0.28 -18.59 3.75
N GLU A 65 -0.35 -19.68 3.32
CA GLU A 65 0.35 -20.94 3.01
C GLU A 65 1.30 -20.78 1.82
N GLY A 66 0.81 -20.19 0.72
CA GLY A 66 1.63 -19.90 -0.46
C GLY A 66 2.80 -18.96 -0.16
N LEU A 67 2.68 -18.13 0.87
CA LEU A 67 3.64 -17.10 1.24
C LEU A 67 4.44 -17.41 2.50
N ALA A 68 4.32 -18.60 3.10
CA ALA A 68 4.87 -18.92 4.42
C ALA A 68 6.39 -18.66 4.56
N LYS A 69 7.15 -18.78 3.47
CA LYS A 69 8.61 -18.55 3.44
C LYS A 69 9.01 -17.14 2.99
N SER A 70 8.06 -16.32 2.52
CA SER A 70 8.34 -15.02 1.92
C SER A 70 8.58 -13.92 2.95
N GLY A 71 7.92 -14.00 4.11
CA GLY A 71 7.88 -12.92 5.10
C GLY A 71 7.13 -11.66 4.64
N VAL A 72 6.38 -11.74 3.54
CA VAL A 72 5.61 -10.62 2.98
C VAL A 72 4.24 -10.56 3.66
N PRO A 73 3.80 -9.38 4.14
CA PRO A 73 2.51 -9.23 4.78
C PRO A 73 1.34 -9.40 3.81
N VAL A 74 0.25 -9.97 4.31
CA VAL A 74 -1.05 -10.09 3.65
C VAL A 74 -2.07 -9.18 4.31
N ILE A 75 -3.02 -8.66 3.55
CA ILE A 75 -4.08 -7.75 4.01
C ILE A 75 -5.42 -8.35 3.62
N ALA A 76 -6.28 -8.63 4.60
CA ALA A 76 -7.66 -9.02 4.36
C ALA A 76 -8.49 -7.81 3.90
N ASP A 77 -9.07 -7.89 2.71
CA ASP A 77 -9.87 -6.83 2.09
C ASP A 77 -11.31 -7.29 1.81
N GLY A 78 -12.25 -6.80 2.61
CA GLY A 78 -13.66 -7.13 2.56
C GLY A 78 -14.06 -8.33 3.43
N GLY A 79 -15.37 -8.51 3.61
CA GLY A 79 -15.95 -9.63 4.36
C GLY A 79 -15.91 -9.52 5.88
N ILE A 80 -15.35 -8.44 6.45
CA ILE A 80 -15.37 -8.17 7.89
C ILE A 80 -16.69 -7.48 8.24
N ARG A 81 -17.49 -8.10 9.10
CA ARG A 81 -18.78 -7.54 9.56
C ARG A 81 -18.75 -7.20 11.03
N TYR A 82 -18.07 -8.03 11.82
CA TYR A 82 -17.96 -7.88 13.26
C TYR A 82 -16.49 -7.87 13.70
N SER A 83 -16.21 -7.33 14.88
CA SER A 83 -14.86 -7.32 15.47
C SER A 83 -14.27 -8.73 15.58
N GLY A 84 -15.11 -9.75 15.86
CA GLY A 84 -14.68 -11.15 15.88
C GLY A 84 -14.15 -11.67 14.53
N ASP A 85 -14.55 -11.08 13.41
CA ASP A 85 -14.03 -11.47 12.09
C ASP A 85 -12.61 -10.94 11.87
N ILE A 86 -12.26 -9.81 12.50
CA ILE A 86 -10.89 -9.28 12.50
C ILE A 86 -9.97 -10.30 13.17
N ALA A 87 -10.37 -10.85 14.33
CA ALA A 87 -9.60 -11.86 15.05
C ALA A 87 -9.36 -13.12 14.20
N LYS A 88 -10.37 -13.56 13.42
CA LYS A 88 -10.26 -14.70 12.49
C LYS A 88 -9.38 -14.40 11.27
N ALA A 89 -9.33 -13.15 10.84
CA ALA A 89 -8.56 -12.72 9.67
C ALA A 89 -7.07 -12.46 9.98
N LEU A 90 -6.69 -12.37 11.25
CA LEU A 90 -5.30 -12.18 11.66
C LEU A 90 -4.48 -13.46 11.46
N PRO A 91 -3.36 -13.40 10.70
CA PRO A 91 -2.44 -14.53 10.60
C PRO A 91 -1.81 -14.83 11.98
N ARG A 92 -1.52 -16.11 12.25
CA ARG A 92 -0.80 -16.49 13.48
C ARG A 92 0.54 -15.73 13.55
N PRO A 93 1.01 -15.30 14.75
CA PRO A 93 2.22 -14.47 14.92
C PRO A 93 3.50 -15.01 14.25
N ALA A 94 3.61 -16.33 14.10
CA ALA A 94 4.73 -16.96 13.41
C ALA A 94 4.80 -16.65 11.89
N GLN A 95 3.69 -16.23 11.29
CA GLN A 95 3.54 -16.00 9.85
C GLN A 95 3.51 -14.50 9.47
N SER A 96 3.29 -13.59 10.44
CA SER A 96 3.00 -12.17 10.18
C SER A 96 4.15 -11.19 10.50
N HIS A 97 5.29 -11.63 11.08
CA HIS A 97 6.27 -10.67 11.62
C HIS A 97 7.77 -10.89 11.34
N ARG A 98 8.18 -11.92 10.60
CA ARG A 98 9.59 -12.06 10.17
C ARG A 98 9.86 -11.30 8.87
N GLY A 99 10.04 -9.98 8.91
CA GLY A 99 10.72 -9.33 7.76
C GLY A 99 10.49 -7.85 7.45
N LEU A 100 9.78 -7.06 8.26
CA LEU A 100 9.59 -5.64 7.93
C LEU A 100 10.90 -4.83 7.98
N HIS A 101 11.94 -5.35 8.62
CA HIS A 101 13.30 -4.81 8.54
C HIS A 101 14.11 -5.51 7.44
N ARG A 102 14.44 -4.78 6.36
CA ARG A 102 15.53 -5.06 5.37
C ARG A 102 15.25 -5.72 4.01
N ARG A 103 14.04 -5.69 3.45
CA ARG A 103 13.83 -6.08 2.02
C ARG A 103 13.68 -4.94 1.01
N THR A 104 13.84 -3.67 1.41
CA THR A 104 13.78 -2.49 0.51
C THR A 104 14.97 -2.34 -0.44
N ARG A 105 15.85 -3.34 -0.57
CA ARG A 105 16.93 -3.36 -1.56
C ARG A 105 16.70 -4.52 -2.52
N SER A 106 15.75 -4.34 -3.43
CA SER A 106 15.68 -5.16 -4.65
C SER A 106 17.07 -5.12 -5.33
N PRO A 107 17.60 -6.24 -5.86
CA PRO A 107 18.93 -6.31 -6.49
C PRO A 107 18.94 -5.68 -7.89
N VAL A 108 18.06 -4.70 -8.14
CA VAL A 108 18.16 -3.85 -9.33
C VAL A 108 19.52 -3.16 -9.22
N ARG A 109 20.47 -3.63 -10.04
CA ARG A 109 21.82 -3.08 -10.23
C ARG A 109 21.85 -1.64 -9.79
N ARG A 110 22.60 -1.35 -8.73
CA ARG A 110 22.91 0.04 -8.36
C ARG A 110 23.45 0.70 -9.62
N ARG A 111 22.61 1.48 -10.32
CA ARG A 111 23.15 2.43 -11.30
C ARG A 111 24.15 3.26 -10.50
N PRO A 112 25.40 3.42 -10.97
CA PRO A 112 26.34 4.28 -10.29
C PRO A 112 25.63 5.62 -10.09
N ARG A 113 25.58 6.11 -8.84
CA ARG A 113 25.11 7.47 -8.59
C ARG A 113 25.89 8.34 -9.58
N PRO A 114 25.25 9.17 -10.42
CA PRO A 114 26.00 10.14 -11.18
C PRO A 114 26.88 10.87 -10.17
N ARG A 115 28.20 10.87 -10.38
CA ARG A 115 29.10 11.69 -9.59
C ARG A 115 28.44 13.06 -9.54
N LYS A 116 28.24 13.62 -8.34
CA LYS A 116 27.79 15.00 -8.20
C LYS A 116 28.80 15.85 -8.96
N SER A 117 28.55 16.12 -10.24
CA SER A 117 29.18 17.24 -10.93
C SER A 117 28.79 18.42 -10.08
N ARG A 118 29.80 19.08 -9.51
CA ARG A 118 29.63 20.28 -8.71
C ARG A 118 28.68 21.19 -9.48
N LEU A 119 27.43 21.28 -9.04
CA LEU A 119 26.54 22.34 -9.51
C LEU A 119 27.21 23.64 -9.08
N PRO A 120 27.40 24.62 -9.98
CA PRO A 120 27.85 25.93 -9.56
C PRO A 120 26.86 26.46 -8.51
N ARG A 121 27.39 27.03 -7.42
CA ARG A 121 26.58 27.63 -6.36
C ARG A 121 25.70 28.71 -6.99
N THR A 122 24.43 28.41 -7.24
CA THR A 122 23.46 29.42 -7.65
C THR A 122 23.22 30.37 -6.49
N HIS A 123 23.22 31.66 -6.79
CA HIS A 123 23.08 32.82 -5.91
C HIS A 123 21.97 32.69 -4.85
N PRO A 124 22.08 33.40 -3.72
CA PRO A 124 21.06 33.39 -2.68
C PRO A 124 19.71 33.86 -3.23
N HIS A 125 18.66 33.08 -3.02
CA HIS A 125 17.28 33.48 -3.32
C HIS A 125 16.93 34.78 -2.58
N PRO A 126 16.28 35.77 -3.22
CA PRO A 126 15.76 36.93 -2.52
C PRO A 126 14.69 36.49 -1.52
N ARG A 127 14.82 36.89 -0.26
CA ARG A 127 13.82 36.65 0.77
C ARG A 127 12.55 37.42 0.40
N VAL A 128 11.47 36.72 0.12
CA VAL A 128 10.14 37.31 0.03
C VAL A 128 9.72 37.74 1.44
N PRO A 129 9.36 39.02 1.69
CA PRO A 129 8.84 39.45 2.98
C PRO A 129 7.52 38.72 3.25
N GLN A 130 7.45 37.99 4.37
CA GLN A 130 6.19 37.42 4.83
C GLN A 130 5.31 38.55 5.38
N PRO A 131 4.04 38.69 4.95
CA PRO A 131 3.14 39.65 5.55
C PRO A 131 2.87 39.27 7.02
N PRO A 132 2.65 40.25 7.91
CA PRO A 132 2.36 39.96 9.31
C PRO A 132 1.06 39.17 9.43
N LEU A 133 1.07 38.09 10.24
CA LEU A 133 -0.15 37.36 10.60
C LEU A 133 -1.11 38.33 11.30
N ARG A 134 -2.18 38.74 10.61
CA ARG A 134 -3.33 39.36 11.25
C ARG A 134 -4.10 38.27 12.00
N PHE A 135 -4.07 38.35 13.32
CA PHE A 135 -4.94 37.56 14.18
C PHE A 135 -6.39 38.00 13.94
N LEU A 136 -7.21 37.16 13.31
CA LEU A 136 -8.64 37.40 13.21
C LEU A 136 -9.29 36.97 14.53
N PRO A 137 -10.13 37.82 15.17
CA PRO A 137 -10.86 37.41 16.36
C PRO A 137 -11.87 36.30 16.02
N PRO A 138 -12.16 35.40 16.98
CA PRO A 138 -13.08 34.28 16.77
C PRO A 138 -14.48 34.81 16.44
N GLY A 139 -15.02 34.42 15.28
CA GLY A 139 -16.39 34.77 14.85
C GLY A 139 -16.57 35.26 13.41
N THR A 140 -15.49 35.50 12.65
CA THR A 140 -15.61 35.90 11.24
C THR A 140 -15.74 34.69 10.31
N ARG A 141 -16.98 34.40 9.86
CA ARG A 141 -17.24 33.42 8.79
C ARG A 141 -16.69 33.93 7.45
N GLN A 142 -15.75 33.21 6.85
CA GLN A 142 -15.43 33.38 5.43
C GLN A 142 -16.62 32.89 4.59
N LYS A 143 -17.26 33.79 3.83
CA LYS A 143 -18.21 33.39 2.78
C LYS A 143 -17.40 32.75 1.64
N THR A 144 -17.59 31.46 1.41
CA THR A 144 -17.12 30.78 0.19
C THR A 144 -17.89 31.33 -1.02
N PRO A 145 -17.21 31.70 -2.12
CA PRO A 145 -17.90 32.13 -3.33
C PRO A 145 -18.59 30.92 -3.96
N ARG A 146 -19.92 31.01 -4.18
CA ARG A 146 -20.65 30.05 -5.02
C ARG A 146 -20.16 30.22 -6.46
N SER A 147 -19.68 29.12 -7.04
CA SER A 147 -19.40 29.01 -8.47
C SER A 147 -20.69 29.29 -9.27
N ARG A 148 -20.62 30.22 -10.21
CA ARG A 148 -21.60 30.35 -11.30
C ARG A 148 -21.29 29.34 -12.38
#